data_AF-A0A938AAN5-F1
#
_entry.id   AF-A0A938AAN5-F1
#
_cell.length_a   1.000
_cell.length_b   1.000
_cell.length_c   1.000
_cell.angle_alpha   90.00
_cell.angle_beta   90.00
_cell.angle_gamma   90.00
#
_symmetry.space_group_name_H-M   'P 1'
#
loop_
_entity.id
_entity.type
_entity.pdbx_description
1 polymer ?
#
loop_
_entity_poly.entity_id
_entity_poly.type
_entity_poly.pdbx_seq_one_letter_code
_entity_poly.pdbx_strand_id
1 'polypeptide(L)'
;MGGSLLLSAELAIYLRKHYAELWEAVALGGIVAVAALILWALNARFVYNANDVSPHSHYRDKLANTFQFSANLEDADTVLSRGEMRLSQMNVSTAPFPLINAALNFADRDEFRGRGRNATFFTFSPTHVGSTEVGYVCTADLEAVHSRFKLSSAVAISGAAAAANAGRITNPTLRFLLALVNVRLGYWLPNPRRVATGAFKRQWWRGGYPEPGAQHLLREMVGALDTHSAFVNLSDGGHIENLGIYELIRRRCRVIVAIDAEQDGAFSFVSLGDVIRFARIDRAVNIEIDVSDIRPDAKGNSKLHHAIGRIDYGRGEYGWLIYIKNSLTGREGESILKYRAVEKLFPHHSTGDQFFDEEQFEAYRELGYRMVVEAFENFR
;
A
#
# COMPACT_ATOMS: atom_id res chain seq x y z
N MET A 1 56.98 -23.08 34.15
CA MET A 1 57.00 -22.03 33.10
C MET A 1 57.62 -22.48 31.76
N GLY A 2 58.32 -23.62 31.65
CA GLY A 2 58.99 -24.03 30.40
C GLY A 2 58.15 -24.77 29.35
N GLY A 3 57.08 -25.47 29.75
CA GLY A 3 56.27 -26.29 28.82
C GLY A 3 55.35 -25.49 27.88
N SER A 4 54.91 -24.28 28.27
CA SER A 4 54.08 -23.41 27.43
C SER A 4 54.84 -22.70 26.31
N LEU A 5 56.14 -22.43 26.52
CA LEU A 5 57.03 -21.81 25.53
C LEU A 5 57.44 -22.78 24.41
N LEU A 6 57.60 -24.07 24.70
CA LEU A 6 57.90 -25.09 23.70
C LEU A 6 56.70 -25.38 22.79
N LEU A 7 55.50 -25.49 23.38
CA LEU A 7 54.28 -25.72 22.60
C LEU A 7 53.95 -24.53 21.67
N SER A 8 54.22 -23.30 22.13
CA SER A 8 54.02 -22.10 21.30
C SER A 8 55.06 -21.99 20.18
N ALA A 9 56.31 -22.42 20.40
CA ALA A 9 57.35 -22.43 19.38
C ALA A 9 57.09 -23.49 18.30
N GLU A 10 56.67 -24.71 18.67
CA GLU A 10 56.30 -25.76 17.72
C GLU A 10 55.07 -25.38 16.90
N LEU A 11 54.05 -24.78 17.54
CA LEU A 11 52.87 -24.26 16.85
C LEU A 11 53.24 -23.15 15.86
N ALA A 12 54.15 -22.24 16.23
CA ALA A 12 54.61 -21.17 15.34
C ALA A 12 55.39 -21.71 14.12
N ILE A 13 56.20 -22.74 14.30
CA ILE A 13 56.94 -23.39 13.20
C ILE A 13 55.98 -24.16 12.28
N TYR A 14 55.03 -24.89 12.85
CA TYR A 14 54.00 -25.61 12.11
C TYR A 14 53.13 -24.65 11.28
N LEU A 15 52.64 -23.57 11.91
CA LEU A 15 51.88 -22.53 11.22
C LEU A 15 52.70 -21.85 10.13
N ARG A 16 53.98 -21.56 10.36
CA ARG A 16 54.86 -20.95 9.34
C ARG A 16 55.13 -21.87 8.15
N LYS A 17 55.25 -23.18 8.40
CA LYS A 17 55.50 -24.20 7.36
C LYS A 17 54.26 -24.47 6.50
N HIS A 18 53.06 -24.35 7.07
CA HIS A 18 51.79 -24.58 6.36
C HIS A 18 51.01 -23.29 6.08
N TYR A 19 51.61 -22.13 6.35
CA TYR A 19 50.98 -20.82 6.14
C TYR A 19 50.56 -20.62 4.68
N ALA A 20 51.44 -20.97 3.73
CA ALA A 20 51.16 -20.82 2.30
C ALA A 20 50.00 -21.72 1.85
N GLU A 21 49.98 -22.97 2.27
CA GLU A 21 48.91 -23.94 1.95
C GLU A 21 47.57 -23.54 2.60
N LEU A 22 47.59 -23.06 3.85
CA LEU A 22 46.43 -22.49 4.52
C LEU A 22 45.92 -21.23 3.80
N TRP A 23 46.83 -20.36 3.33
CA TRP A 23 46.46 -19.14 2.62
C TRP A 23 45.88 -19.42 1.23
N GLU A 24 46.44 -20.41 0.51
CA GLU A 24 45.90 -20.87 -0.76
C GLU A 24 44.52 -21.53 -0.60
N ALA A 25 44.32 -22.35 0.44
CA ALA A 25 43.02 -22.94 0.73
C ALA A 25 41.96 -21.89 1.11
N VAL A 26 42.34 -20.88 1.91
CA VAL A 26 41.46 -19.75 2.27
C VAL A 26 41.16 -18.88 1.05
N ALA A 27 42.16 -18.58 0.22
CA ALA A 27 41.99 -17.79 -1.00
C ALA A 27 41.10 -18.52 -2.01
N LEU A 28 41.33 -19.81 -2.23
CA LEU A 28 40.51 -20.65 -3.10
C LEU A 28 39.08 -20.77 -2.56
N GLY A 29 38.91 -20.98 -1.26
CA GLY A 29 37.60 -20.97 -0.59
C GLY A 29 36.87 -19.64 -0.77
N GLY A 30 37.59 -18.51 -0.65
CA GLY A 30 37.06 -17.17 -0.91
C GLY A 30 36.63 -16.97 -2.37
N ILE A 31 37.45 -17.40 -3.33
CA ILE A 31 37.12 -17.32 -4.77
C ILE A 31 35.90 -18.17 -5.10
N VAL A 32 35.82 -19.40 -4.57
CA VAL A 32 34.67 -20.29 -4.76
C VAL A 32 33.41 -19.70 -4.13
N ALA A 33 33.50 -19.13 -2.92
CA ALA A 33 32.38 -18.46 -2.27
C ALA A 33 31.87 -17.25 -3.08
N VAL A 34 32.79 -16.42 -3.60
CA VAL A 34 32.44 -15.28 -4.46
C VAL A 34 31.83 -15.75 -5.78
N ALA A 35 32.41 -16.77 -6.42
CA ALA A 35 31.86 -17.34 -7.66
C ALA A 35 30.48 -17.96 -7.44
N ALA A 36 30.27 -18.67 -6.33
CA ALA A 36 28.97 -19.21 -5.93
C ALA A 36 27.96 -18.10 -5.64
N LEU A 37 28.37 -17.01 -4.99
CA LEU A 37 27.52 -15.84 -4.75
C LEU A 37 27.13 -15.14 -6.07
N ILE A 38 28.07 -15.00 -7.01
CA ILE A 38 27.83 -14.44 -8.35
C ILE A 38 26.87 -15.36 -9.13
N LEU A 39 27.12 -16.67 -9.15
CA LEU A 39 26.23 -17.65 -9.77
C LEU A 39 24.84 -17.62 -9.14
N TRP A 40 24.74 -17.58 -7.81
CA TRP A 40 23.48 -17.43 -7.12
C TRP A 40 22.79 -16.12 -7.51
N ALA A 41 23.47 -14.97 -7.54
CA ALA A 41 22.89 -13.69 -7.95
C ALA A 41 22.43 -13.68 -9.42
N LEU A 42 23.19 -14.30 -10.33
CA LEU A 42 22.85 -14.44 -11.75
C LEU A 42 21.65 -15.36 -11.99
N ASN A 43 21.43 -16.34 -11.10
CA ASN A 43 20.32 -17.27 -11.16
C ASN A 43 19.10 -16.84 -10.31
N ALA A 44 19.31 -16.03 -9.27
CA ALA A 44 18.26 -15.55 -8.37
C ALA A 44 17.18 -14.75 -9.11
N ARG A 45 17.51 -14.12 -10.25
CA ARG A 45 16.55 -13.46 -11.14
C ARG A 45 15.54 -14.41 -11.81
N PHE A 46 15.86 -15.70 -11.89
CA PHE A 46 15.02 -16.75 -12.47
C PHE A 46 14.33 -17.62 -11.42
N VAL A 47 14.82 -17.60 -10.17
CA VAL A 47 14.32 -18.45 -9.08
C VAL A 47 13.41 -17.69 -8.12
N TYR A 48 13.62 -16.38 -7.94
CA TYR A 48 12.88 -15.58 -6.96
C TYR A 48 12.17 -14.39 -7.61
N ASN A 49 10.86 -14.33 -7.43
CA ASN A 49 10.06 -13.16 -7.73
C ASN A 49 9.98 -12.26 -6.48
N ALA A 50 10.37 -10.99 -6.61
CA ALA A 50 10.40 -10.03 -5.51
C ALA A 50 9.01 -9.83 -4.86
N ASN A 51 7.93 -10.02 -5.62
CA ASN A 51 6.56 -9.91 -5.11
C ASN A 51 6.15 -11.14 -4.29
N ASP A 52 6.66 -12.34 -4.62
CA ASP A 52 6.28 -13.60 -3.96
C ASP A 52 6.91 -13.75 -2.56
N VAL A 53 8.06 -13.11 -2.35
CA VAL A 53 8.76 -13.16 -1.06
C VAL A 53 8.10 -12.25 -0.03
N SER A 54 7.25 -11.31 -0.43
CA SER A 54 6.62 -10.32 0.48
C SER A 54 5.33 -10.84 1.16
N PRO A 55 4.95 -10.31 2.33
CA PRO A 55 3.65 -10.61 2.97
C PRO A 55 2.42 -10.24 2.12
N HIS A 56 2.61 -9.48 1.04
CA HIS A 56 1.57 -9.02 0.14
C HIS A 56 0.71 -10.16 -0.41
N SER A 57 1.30 -11.28 -0.82
CA SER A 57 0.54 -12.41 -1.39
C SER A 57 -0.44 -13.00 -0.37
N HIS A 58 0.01 -13.17 0.89
CA HIS A 58 -0.85 -13.65 1.98
C HIS A 58 -1.98 -12.67 2.31
N TYR A 59 -1.67 -11.37 2.38
CA TYR A 59 -2.67 -10.34 2.62
C TYR A 59 -3.71 -10.26 1.49
N ARG A 60 -3.25 -10.28 0.24
CA ARG A 60 -4.08 -10.34 -0.96
C ARG A 60 -5.05 -11.51 -0.90
N ASP A 61 -4.55 -12.70 -0.56
CA ASP A 61 -5.36 -13.92 -0.56
C ASP A 61 -6.43 -13.89 0.55
N LYS A 62 -6.09 -13.33 1.72
CA LYS A 62 -7.08 -13.04 2.78
C LYS A 62 -8.17 -12.08 2.29
N LEU A 63 -7.81 -10.95 1.71
CA LEU A 63 -8.77 -9.99 1.17
C LEU A 63 -9.67 -10.60 0.10
N ALA A 64 -9.10 -11.44 -0.77
CA ALA A 64 -9.86 -12.13 -1.81
C ALA A 64 -10.89 -13.08 -1.19
N ASN A 65 -10.50 -13.88 -0.18
CA ASN A 65 -11.42 -14.80 0.49
C ASN A 65 -12.50 -14.08 1.32
N THR A 66 -12.18 -12.94 1.93
CA THR A 66 -13.14 -12.18 2.75
C THR A 66 -14.14 -11.40 1.90
N PHE A 67 -13.71 -10.77 0.81
CA PHE A 67 -14.54 -9.81 0.07
C PHE A 67 -14.94 -10.24 -1.34
N GLN A 68 -14.20 -11.18 -1.96
CA GLN A 68 -14.51 -11.68 -3.30
C GLN A 68 -15.11 -13.06 -3.20
N PHE A 69 -16.34 -13.16 -2.70
CA PHE A 69 -17.08 -14.41 -2.68
C PHE A 69 -18.40 -14.30 -3.44
N SER A 70 -18.97 -15.43 -3.81
CA SER A 70 -20.37 -15.53 -4.20
C SER A 70 -21.06 -16.52 -3.28
N ALA A 71 -22.12 -16.06 -2.64
CA ALA A 71 -23.06 -16.96 -2.00
C ALA A 71 -23.96 -17.56 -3.09
N ASN A 72 -24.12 -18.88 -3.07
CA ASN A 72 -25.20 -19.50 -3.81
C ASN A 72 -26.51 -19.18 -3.10
N LEU A 73 -27.43 -18.46 -3.74
CA LEU A 73 -28.70 -18.05 -3.11
C LEU A 73 -29.62 -19.26 -2.83
N GLU A 74 -29.39 -20.40 -3.46
CA GLU A 74 -30.13 -21.64 -3.25
C GLU A 74 -29.52 -22.54 -2.17
N ASP A 75 -28.23 -22.34 -1.85
CA ASP A 75 -27.49 -23.08 -0.82
C ASP A 75 -26.54 -22.11 -0.11
N ALA A 76 -27.06 -21.45 0.93
CA ALA A 76 -26.35 -20.40 1.66
C ALA A 76 -25.05 -20.88 2.35
N ASP A 77 -24.88 -22.19 2.50
CA ASP A 77 -23.68 -22.79 3.11
C ASP A 77 -22.54 -22.97 2.11
N THR A 78 -22.79 -22.90 0.79
CA THR A 78 -21.72 -22.89 -0.23
C THR A 78 -21.30 -21.48 -0.62
N VAL A 79 -20.21 -21.01 0.01
CA VAL A 79 -19.50 -19.79 -0.37
C VAL A 79 -18.41 -20.12 -1.40
N LEU A 80 -18.56 -19.64 -2.63
CA LEU A 80 -17.55 -19.79 -3.68
C LEU A 80 -16.61 -18.59 -3.67
N SER A 81 -15.33 -18.79 -3.34
CA SER A 81 -14.30 -17.74 -3.46
C SER A 81 -14.04 -17.41 -4.94
N ARG A 82 -14.18 -16.12 -5.28
CA ARG A 82 -13.88 -15.50 -6.58
C ARG A 82 -12.56 -14.73 -6.57
N GLY A 83 -11.58 -15.15 -5.77
CA GLY A 83 -10.28 -14.47 -5.66
C GLY A 83 -9.49 -14.32 -6.97
N GLU A 84 -9.94 -14.96 -8.05
CA GLU A 84 -9.37 -14.92 -9.40
C GLU A 84 -9.90 -13.79 -10.31
N MET A 85 -10.84 -12.96 -9.83
CA MET A 85 -11.43 -11.89 -10.64
C MET A 85 -10.38 -10.87 -11.12
N ARG A 86 -10.35 -10.63 -12.43
CA ARG A 86 -9.53 -9.57 -13.02
C ARG A 86 -10.18 -8.21 -12.83
N LEU A 87 -9.37 -7.17 -12.67
CA LEU A 87 -9.88 -5.81 -12.53
C LEU A 87 -10.59 -5.36 -13.82
N SER A 88 -10.08 -5.79 -14.99
CA SER A 88 -10.71 -5.47 -16.28
C SER A 88 -12.06 -6.12 -16.50
N GLN A 89 -12.42 -7.15 -15.71
CA GLN A 89 -13.67 -7.91 -15.84
C GLN A 89 -14.78 -7.35 -14.94
N MET A 90 -14.49 -6.35 -14.12
CA MET A 90 -15.47 -5.81 -13.20
C MET A 90 -16.63 -5.16 -13.98
N ASN A 91 -17.85 -5.58 -13.68
CA ASN A 91 -19.04 -5.01 -14.27
C ASN A 91 -19.32 -3.62 -13.68
N VAL A 92 -19.16 -2.58 -14.48
CA VAL A 92 -19.39 -1.18 -14.10
C VAL A 92 -20.79 -0.67 -14.44
N SER A 93 -21.66 -1.49 -15.04
CA SER A 93 -23.03 -1.08 -15.39
C SER A 93 -23.99 -1.17 -14.20
N THR A 94 -23.72 -2.10 -13.28
CA THR A 94 -24.56 -2.37 -12.10
C THR A 94 -23.85 -2.07 -10.77
N ALA A 95 -22.57 -1.70 -10.82
CA ALA A 95 -21.75 -1.39 -9.64
C ALA A 95 -20.97 -0.09 -9.85
N PRO A 96 -20.56 0.60 -8.78
CA PRO A 96 -19.72 1.79 -8.89
C PRO A 96 -18.46 1.52 -9.71
N PHE A 97 -18.04 2.51 -10.50
CA PHE A 97 -16.78 2.44 -11.22
C PHE A 97 -15.62 2.56 -10.22
N PRO A 98 -14.80 1.52 -10.01
CA PRO A 98 -13.78 1.54 -8.97
C PRO A 98 -12.57 2.37 -9.42
N LEU A 99 -12.10 3.22 -8.51
CA LEU A 99 -10.81 3.90 -8.59
C LEU A 99 -10.01 3.49 -7.36
N ILE A 100 -9.01 2.64 -7.55
CA ILE A 100 -8.18 2.12 -6.46
C ILE A 100 -6.84 2.86 -6.52
N ASN A 101 -6.47 3.55 -5.44
CA ASN A 101 -5.31 4.41 -5.40
C ASN A 101 -4.11 3.70 -4.75
N ALA A 102 -2.92 3.96 -5.28
CA ALA A 102 -1.64 3.53 -4.72
C ALA A 102 -0.64 4.68 -4.81
N ALA A 103 0.47 4.56 -4.09
CA ALA A 103 1.58 5.49 -4.16
C ALA A 103 2.65 4.94 -5.10
N LEU A 104 2.98 5.69 -6.17
CA LEU A 104 4.14 5.41 -7.02
C LEU A 104 5.39 6.00 -6.38
N ASN A 105 6.32 5.14 -6.00
CA ASN A 105 7.58 5.50 -5.35
C ASN A 105 8.67 5.80 -6.37
N PHE A 106 9.41 6.89 -6.17
CA PHE A 106 10.56 7.24 -6.99
C PHE A 106 11.61 7.98 -6.18
N ALA A 107 12.88 7.81 -6.55
CA ALA A 107 14.01 8.42 -5.86
C ALA A 107 14.39 9.79 -6.42
N ASP A 108 14.03 10.04 -7.68
CA ASP A 108 14.75 10.98 -8.52
C ASP A 108 13.79 11.90 -9.28
N ARG A 109 13.39 13.01 -8.64
CA ARG A 109 12.95 14.26 -9.30
C ARG A 109 13.10 15.45 -8.33
N ASP A 110 13.95 16.41 -8.69
CA ASP A 110 14.08 17.72 -8.01
C ASP A 110 12.75 18.48 -7.95
N GLU A 111 11.90 18.33 -8.98
CA GLU A 111 10.60 18.99 -9.12
C GLU A 111 9.57 18.59 -8.04
N PHE A 112 9.67 17.37 -7.48
CA PHE A 112 8.76 16.86 -6.45
C PHE A 112 9.34 16.92 -5.04
N ARG A 113 10.67 16.83 -4.90
CA ARG A 113 11.36 17.12 -3.61
C ARG A 113 11.03 18.52 -3.13
N GLY A 114 10.94 19.50 -4.04
CA GLY A 114 10.50 20.87 -3.73
C GLY A 114 9.08 20.98 -3.18
N ARG A 115 8.22 19.96 -3.37
CA ARG A 115 6.85 19.89 -2.82
C ARG A 115 6.74 19.02 -1.56
N GLY A 116 7.87 18.49 -1.05
CA GLY A 116 7.92 17.67 0.16
C GLY A 116 7.29 16.27 0.00
N ARG A 117 7.19 15.73 -1.22
CA ARG A 117 6.59 14.41 -1.50
C ARG A 117 7.65 13.44 -2.03
N ASN A 118 7.64 12.21 -1.50
CA ASN A 118 8.51 11.12 -1.94
C ASN A 118 7.81 10.09 -2.83
N ALA A 119 6.53 10.34 -3.16
CA ALA A 119 5.70 9.49 -4.01
C ALA A 119 4.65 10.36 -4.75
N THR A 120 4.07 9.81 -5.80
CA THR A 120 2.97 10.40 -6.58
C THR A 120 1.78 9.43 -6.67
N PHE A 121 0.63 9.91 -7.16
CA PHE A 121 -0.59 9.14 -7.26
C PHE A 121 -0.51 8.11 -8.39
N PHE A 122 -0.87 6.87 -8.09
CA PHE A 122 -1.06 5.81 -9.08
C PHE A 122 -2.48 5.27 -8.95
N THR A 123 -3.18 5.08 -10.07
CA THR A 123 -4.58 4.67 -10.05
C THR A 123 -4.77 3.39 -10.84
N PHE A 124 -5.48 2.45 -10.24
CA PHE A 124 -6.03 1.28 -10.90
C PHE A 124 -7.53 1.48 -11.15
N SER A 125 -7.97 1.19 -12.36
CA SER A 125 -9.40 1.15 -12.72
C SER A 125 -9.66 -0.01 -13.69
N PRO A 126 -10.93 -0.37 -13.99
CA PRO A 126 -11.24 -1.46 -14.91
C PRO A 126 -10.80 -1.18 -16.35
N THR A 127 -10.69 0.10 -16.72
CA THR A 127 -10.35 0.49 -18.10
C THR A 127 -8.87 0.83 -18.25
N HIS A 128 -8.30 1.57 -17.30
CA HIS A 128 -6.90 2.00 -17.38
C HIS A 128 -6.17 1.92 -16.03
N VAL A 129 -4.87 1.67 -16.10
CA VAL A 129 -3.95 1.68 -14.97
C VAL A 129 -2.78 2.59 -15.27
N GLY A 130 -2.37 3.41 -14.30
CA GLY A 130 -1.16 4.22 -14.43
C GLY A 130 -1.13 5.48 -13.58
N SER A 131 -0.21 6.38 -13.94
CA SER A 131 -0.09 7.72 -13.39
C SER A 131 0.35 8.72 -14.45
N THR A 132 0.30 10.02 -14.13
CA THR A 132 0.79 11.08 -15.02
C THR A 132 2.27 10.88 -15.41
N GLU A 133 3.09 10.37 -14.51
CA GLU A 133 4.54 10.24 -14.64
C GLU A 133 4.97 9.04 -15.46
N VAL A 134 4.16 7.98 -15.50
CA VAL A 134 4.44 6.73 -16.24
C VAL A 134 3.44 6.47 -17.36
N GLY A 135 2.49 7.39 -17.57
CA GLY A 135 1.39 7.22 -18.50
C GLY A 135 0.34 6.21 -18.02
N TYR A 136 -0.73 6.10 -18.81
CA TYR A 136 -1.81 5.15 -18.58
C TYR A 136 -1.82 4.12 -19.69
N VAL A 137 -2.14 2.87 -19.34
CA VAL A 137 -2.33 1.75 -20.27
C VAL A 137 -3.65 1.07 -19.99
N CYS A 138 -4.24 0.42 -21.01
CA CYS A 138 -5.44 -0.39 -20.83
C CYS A 138 -5.19 -1.47 -19.76
N THR A 139 -6.12 -1.62 -18.82
CA THR A 139 -6.00 -2.59 -17.72
C THR A 139 -5.84 -4.01 -18.26
N ALA A 140 -6.57 -4.37 -19.31
CA ALA A 140 -6.47 -5.68 -19.95
C ALA A 140 -5.09 -5.94 -20.58
N ASP A 141 -4.42 -4.92 -21.12
CA ASP A 141 -3.06 -5.07 -21.67
C ASP A 141 -2.02 -5.28 -20.55
N LEU A 142 -2.18 -4.59 -19.42
CA LEU A 142 -1.36 -4.81 -18.24
C LEU A 142 -1.55 -6.24 -17.70
N GLU A 143 -2.80 -6.70 -17.56
CA GLU A 143 -3.12 -8.06 -17.12
C GLU A 143 -2.65 -9.14 -18.11
N ALA A 144 -2.63 -8.84 -19.40
CA ALA A 144 -2.09 -9.76 -20.41
C ALA A 144 -0.57 -9.93 -20.26
N VAL A 145 0.14 -8.86 -19.88
CA VAL A 145 1.58 -8.88 -19.61
C VAL A 145 1.89 -9.45 -18.23
N HIS A 146 1.04 -9.18 -17.23
CA HIS A 146 1.19 -9.59 -15.85
C HIS A 146 -0.04 -10.36 -15.36
N SER A 147 -0.14 -11.63 -15.77
CA SER A 147 -1.33 -12.47 -15.57
C SER A 147 -1.68 -12.74 -14.10
N ARG A 148 -0.72 -12.58 -13.19
CA ARG A 148 -0.92 -12.70 -11.73
C ARG A 148 -1.60 -11.46 -11.13
N PHE A 149 -1.68 -10.35 -11.85
CA PHE A 149 -2.37 -9.16 -11.39
C PHE A 149 -3.88 -9.37 -11.48
N LYS A 150 -4.56 -9.20 -10.34
CA LYS A 150 -6.00 -9.38 -10.17
C LYS A 150 -6.58 -8.20 -9.40
N LEU A 151 -7.92 -8.12 -9.30
CA LEU A 151 -8.59 -7.12 -8.46
C LEU A 151 -8.05 -7.15 -7.03
N SER A 152 -7.88 -8.34 -6.45
CA SER A 152 -7.31 -8.51 -5.10
C SER A 152 -5.91 -7.93 -4.98
N SER A 153 -5.09 -7.99 -6.05
CA SER A 153 -3.76 -7.39 -6.08
C SER A 153 -3.85 -5.86 -6.01
N ALA A 154 -4.76 -5.24 -6.77
CA ALA A 154 -4.92 -3.78 -6.72
C ALA A 154 -5.34 -3.30 -5.32
N VAL A 155 -6.30 -3.99 -4.70
CA VAL A 155 -6.77 -3.68 -3.33
C VAL A 155 -5.65 -3.90 -2.31
N ALA A 156 -4.92 -5.01 -2.41
CA ALA A 156 -3.81 -5.32 -1.51
C ALA A 156 -2.67 -4.29 -1.61
N ILE A 157 -2.33 -3.82 -2.82
CA ILE A 157 -1.34 -2.75 -3.02
C ILE A 157 -1.84 -1.45 -2.39
N SER A 158 -3.12 -1.12 -2.58
CA SER A 158 -3.73 0.10 -2.06
C SER A 158 -3.70 0.19 -0.53
N GLY A 159 -3.90 -0.93 0.17
CA GLY A 159 -3.94 -1.03 1.64
C GLY A 159 -2.75 -1.77 2.26
N ALA A 160 -1.61 -1.86 1.55
CA ALA A 160 -0.47 -2.69 1.97
C ALA A 160 0.16 -2.27 3.32
N ALA A 161 0.02 -1.02 3.75
CA ALA A 161 0.51 -0.50 5.03
C ALA A 161 -0.44 -0.83 6.19
N ALA A 162 -1.73 -1.07 5.91
CA ALA A 162 -2.59 -1.71 6.90
C ALA A 162 -2.08 -3.14 7.18
N ALA A 163 -1.65 -3.87 6.13
CA ALA A 163 -1.21 -5.26 6.20
C ALA A 163 0.20 -5.49 6.76
N ALA A 164 1.14 -4.61 6.43
CA ALA A 164 2.54 -4.69 6.83
C ALA A 164 2.81 -3.59 7.85
N ASN A 165 3.10 -3.99 9.09
CA ASN A 165 3.38 -3.16 10.27
C ASN A 165 4.53 -2.12 10.14
N ALA A 166 4.54 -1.26 9.13
CA ALA A 166 5.54 -0.21 8.96
C ALA A 166 4.90 1.07 8.41
N GLY A 167 4.64 2.00 9.34
CA GLY A 167 4.21 3.36 9.04
C GLY A 167 5.26 4.14 8.24
N ARG A 168 4.86 5.36 7.86
CA ARG A 168 5.59 6.39 7.08
C ARG A 168 7.05 6.60 7.52
N ILE A 169 7.95 5.70 7.14
CA ILE A 169 9.37 5.77 7.50
C ILE A 169 10.17 6.37 6.35
N THR A 170 10.82 7.50 6.62
CA THR A 170 11.71 8.22 5.68
C THR A 170 13.20 7.87 5.87
N ASN A 171 13.56 7.12 6.92
CA ASN A 171 14.96 6.80 7.24
C ASN A 171 15.50 5.64 6.36
N PRO A 172 16.55 5.87 5.54
CA PRO A 172 17.14 4.85 4.68
C PRO A 172 17.66 3.61 5.40
N THR A 173 18.24 3.76 6.60
CA THR A 173 18.79 2.65 7.39
C THR A 173 17.67 1.77 7.94
N LEU A 174 16.58 2.37 8.41
CA LEU A 174 15.43 1.62 8.89
C LEU A 174 14.68 0.94 7.74
N ARG A 175 14.59 1.58 6.56
CA ARG A 175 14.09 0.95 5.33
C ARG A 175 14.92 -0.27 4.92
N PHE A 176 16.25 -0.18 4.99
CA PHE A 176 17.16 -1.29 4.73
C PHE A 176 16.95 -2.46 5.71
N LEU A 177 16.84 -2.17 7.02
CA LEU A 177 16.59 -3.20 8.04
C LEU A 177 15.21 -3.86 7.87
N LEU A 178 14.16 -3.09 7.61
CA LEU A 178 12.81 -3.61 7.36
C LEU A 178 12.75 -4.47 6.08
N ALA A 179 13.46 -4.06 5.03
CA ALA A 179 13.58 -4.85 3.80
C ALA A 179 14.35 -6.16 4.01
N LEU A 180 15.30 -6.20 4.96
CA LEU A 180 16.06 -7.40 5.35
C LEU A 180 15.21 -8.38 6.18
N VAL A 181 14.31 -7.89 7.04
CA VAL A 181 13.36 -8.72 7.82
C VAL A 181 12.01 -8.93 7.14
N ASN A 182 11.92 -8.65 5.84
CA ASN A 182 10.75 -8.91 4.99
C ASN A 182 9.47 -8.13 5.35
N VAL A 183 9.60 -7.01 6.08
CA VAL A 183 8.51 -6.06 6.32
C VAL A 183 8.52 -5.07 5.15
N ARG A 184 7.90 -5.46 4.03
CA ARG A 184 7.86 -4.67 2.79
C ARG A 184 6.49 -4.06 2.54
N LEU A 185 6.54 -2.83 2.04
CA LEU A 185 5.37 -2.06 1.61
C LEU A 185 5.28 -1.95 0.07
N GLY A 186 6.31 -2.41 -0.64
CA GLY A 186 6.48 -2.22 -2.09
C GLY A 186 6.01 -3.40 -2.94
N TYR A 187 5.33 -3.12 -4.05
CA TYR A 187 4.96 -4.05 -5.11
C TYR A 187 5.56 -3.62 -6.45
N TRP A 188 6.22 -4.52 -7.15
CA TRP A 188 6.81 -4.24 -8.46
C TRP A 188 5.82 -4.56 -9.57
N LEU A 189 5.33 -3.53 -10.25
CA LEU A 189 4.38 -3.62 -11.36
C LEU A 189 5.09 -3.30 -12.69
N PRO A 190 4.76 -3.96 -13.83
CA PRO A 190 5.24 -3.53 -15.13
C PRO A 190 4.93 -2.07 -15.38
N ASN A 191 5.92 -1.33 -15.86
CA ASN A 191 5.78 0.08 -16.13
C ASN A 191 4.72 0.30 -17.24
N PRO A 192 3.61 1.01 -16.97
CA PRO A 192 2.56 1.28 -17.96
C PRO A 192 3.08 1.83 -19.28
N ARG A 193 4.07 2.73 -19.24
CA ARG A 193 4.75 3.27 -20.44
C ARG A 193 5.35 2.16 -21.31
N ARG A 194 6.00 1.18 -20.68
CA ARG A 194 6.68 0.08 -21.36
C ARG A 194 5.70 -0.95 -21.91
N VAL A 195 4.58 -1.17 -21.21
CA VAL A 195 3.47 -1.99 -21.70
C VAL A 195 2.86 -1.36 -22.95
N ALA A 196 2.56 -0.06 -22.92
CA ALA A 196 1.98 0.67 -24.04
C ALA A 196 2.86 0.63 -25.31
N THR A 197 4.19 0.66 -25.16
CA THR A 197 5.15 0.55 -26.29
C THR A 197 5.38 -0.90 -26.78
N GLY A 198 4.66 -1.89 -26.23
CA GLY A 198 4.82 -3.30 -26.57
C GLY A 198 6.20 -3.88 -26.24
N ALA A 199 6.97 -3.23 -25.34
CA ALA A 199 8.33 -3.67 -24.99
C ALA A 199 8.33 -5.09 -24.40
N PHE A 200 7.36 -5.39 -23.53
CA PHE A 200 7.21 -6.70 -22.91
C PHE A 200 6.78 -7.80 -23.88
N LYS A 201 5.93 -7.48 -24.87
CA LYS A 201 5.56 -8.42 -25.95
C LYS A 201 6.82 -8.81 -26.73
N ARG A 202 7.64 -7.85 -27.17
CA ARG A 202 8.90 -8.15 -27.89
C ARG A 202 9.88 -9.01 -27.09
N GLN A 203 9.90 -8.88 -25.77
CA GLN A 203 10.77 -9.66 -24.88
C GLN A 203 10.25 -11.09 -24.66
N TRP A 204 8.93 -11.27 -24.54
CA TRP A 204 8.28 -12.59 -24.51
C TRP A 204 8.68 -13.46 -25.70
N TRP A 205 8.67 -12.90 -26.91
CA TRP A 205 9.07 -13.58 -28.14
C TRP A 205 10.57 -13.93 -28.20
N ARG A 206 11.40 -13.35 -27.32
CA ARG A 206 12.85 -13.58 -27.22
C ARG A 206 13.27 -14.50 -26.07
N GLY A 207 12.33 -15.21 -25.44
CA GLY A 207 12.64 -16.29 -24.49
C GLY A 207 12.30 -16.02 -23.02
N GLY A 208 11.31 -15.16 -22.73
CA GLY A 208 10.65 -15.14 -21.41
C GLY A 208 10.20 -13.77 -20.92
N TYR A 209 9.20 -13.77 -20.03
CA TYR A 209 8.79 -12.60 -19.26
C TYR A 209 9.84 -12.29 -18.18
N PRO A 210 10.38 -11.06 -18.08
CA PRO A 210 11.27 -10.73 -16.99
C PRO A 210 10.44 -10.51 -15.73
N GLU A 211 10.18 -11.54 -14.92
CA GLU A 211 9.61 -11.31 -13.58
C GLU A 211 10.55 -10.39 -12.77
N PRO A 212 10.01 -9.58 -11.84
CA PRO A 212 10.85 -8.71 -11.01
C PRO A 212 11.73 -9.57 -10.10
N GLY A 213 12.97 -9.82 -10.53
CA GLY A 213 13.93 -10.65 -9.79
C GLY A 213 14.58 -9.92 -8.59
N ALA A 214 15.45 -10.63 -7.87
CA ALA A 214 16.18 -10.14 -6.69
C ALA A 214 16.92 -8.78 -6.85
N GLN A 215 17.27 -8.38 -8.07
CA GLN A 215 17.81 -7.05 -8.35
C GLN A 215 16.87 -5.89 -8.01
N HIS A 216 15.54 -6.09 -8.13
CA HIS A 216 14.54 -5.08 -7.77
C HIS A 216 14.44 -4.93 -6.25
N LEU A 217 14.66 -6.03 -5.54
CA LEU A 217 14.76 -6.06 -4.08
C LEU A 217 15.96 -5.23 -3.60
N LEU A 218 17.14 -5.44 -4.20
CA LEU A 218 18.33 -4.62 -3.91
C LEU A 218 18.10 -3.14 -4.23
N ARG A 219 17.43 -2.83 -5.35
CA ARG A 219 17.07 -1.44 -5.71
C ARG A 219 16.14 -0.80 -4.68
N GLU A 220 15.17 -1.54 -4.16
CA GLU A 220 14.30 -1.09 -3.07
C GLU A 220 15.11 -0.80 -1.80
N MET A 221 16.02 -1.71 -1.42
CA MET A 221 16.86 -1.59 -0.23
C MET A 221 17.77 -0.35 -0.24
N VAL A 222 18.34 -0.02 -1.41
CA VAL A 222 19.22 1.16 -1.56
C VAL A 222 18.44 2.42 -2.00
N GLY A 223 17.12 2.32 -2.16
CA GLY A 223 16.27 3.44 -2.59
C GLY A 223 16.49 3.88 -4.04
N ALA A 224 17.06 3.04 -4.91
CA ALA A 224 17.28 3.32 -6.33
C ALA A 224 16.02 3.03 -7.17
N LEU A 225 14.98 3.85 -6.97
CA LEU A 225 13.67 3.71 -7.61
C LEU A 225 13.55 4.62 -8.83
N ASP A 226 13.40 4.04 -10.03
CA ASP A 226 13.35 4.76 -11.31
C ASP A 226 12.03 4.51 -12.08
N THR A 227 11.36 5.61 -12.44
CA THR A 227 10.11 5.63 -13.22
C THR A 227 10.30 5.32 -14.73
N HIS A 228 11.54 5.28 -15.22
CA HIS A 228 11.86 4.92 -16.62
C HIS A 228 12.22 3.45 -16.81
N SER A 229 12.45 2.72 -15.71
CA SER A 229 12.81 1.32 -15.74
C SER A 229 11.64 0.42 -16.19
N ALA A 230 11.91 -0.88 -16.40
CA ALA A 230 10.91 -1.82 -16.89
C ALA A 230 9.76 -2.04 -15.90
N PHE A 231 10.05 -1.94 -14.60
CA PHE A 231 9.11 -2.11 -13.50
C PHE A 231 9.08 -0.87 -12.63
N VAL A 232 7.92 -0.53 -12.11
CA VAL A 232 7.73 0.57 -11.16
C VAL A 232 7.38 0.02 -9.79
N ASN A 233 7.83 0.71 -8.75
CA ASN A 233 7.56 0.32 -7.36
C ASN A 233 6.34 1.08 -6.86
N LEU A 234 5.34 0.34 -6.41
CA LEU A 234 4.09 0.87 -5.85
C LEU A 234 4.02 0.52 -4.37
N SER A 235 3.40 1.38 -3.57
CA SER A 235 3.06 1.08 -2.17
C SER A 235 1.65 1.55 -1.84
N ASP A 236 1.26 1.36 -0.58
CA ASP A 236 0.01 1.82 0.00
C ASP A 236 -0.34 3.28 -0.39
N GLY A 237 -1.61 3.51 -0.73
CA GLY A 237 -2.12 4.83 -1.12
C GLY A 237 -2.04 5.86 0.01
N GLY A 238 -2.16 5.45 1.27
CA GLY A 238 -2.01 6.27 2.48
C GLY A 238 -0.61 6.83 2.71
N HIS A 239 0.40 6.36 1.97
CA HIS A 239 1.71 7.03 1.90
C HIS A 239 1.66 8.38 1.19
N ILE A 240 0.64 8.62 0.36
CA ILE A 240 0.42 9.90 -0.30
C ILE A 240 -0.84 10.60 0.17
N GLU A 241 -1.99 9.92 0.21
CA GLU A 241 -3.31 10.49 0.52
C GLU A 241 -4.27 9.34 0.86
N ASN A 242 -4.78 9.32 2.08
CA ASN A 242 -5.44 8.14 2.64
C ASN A 242 -6.98 8.14 2.52
N LEU A 243 -7.62 9.29 2.28
CA LEU A 243 -9.06 9.38 2.00
C LEU A 243 -9.42 8.89 0.59
N GLY A 244 -8.46 8.89 -0.34
CA GLY A 244 -8.62 8.44 -1.72
C GLY A 244 -9.46 9.36 -2.61
N ILE A 245 -9.83 10.55 -2.14
CA ILE A 245 -10.74 11.46 -2.85
C ILE A 245 -10.04 12.38 -3.83
N TYR A 246 -8.71 12.47 -3.81
CA TYR A 246 -7.97 13.38 -4.67
C TYR A 246 -8.19 13.11 -6.17
N GLU A 247 -8.33 11.84 -6.56
CA GLU A 247 -8.65 11.47 -7.95
C GLU A 247 -10.09 11.85 -8.37
N LEU A 248 -11.02 11.94 -7.42
CA LEU A 248 -12.38 12.46 -7.65
C LEU A 248 -12.36 13.99 -7.82
N ILE A 249 -11.54 14.67 -7.02
CA ILE A 249 -11.30 16.12 -7.15
C ILE A 249 -10.69 16.43 -8.53
N ARG A 250 -9.73 15.62 -9.00
CA ARG A 250 -9.16 15.75 -10.36
C ARG A 250 -10.20 15.63 -11.46
N ARG A 251 -11.23 14.80 -11.25
CA ARG A 251 -12.37 14.60 -12.17
C ARG A 251 -13.49 15.62 -11.97
N ARG A 252 -13.32 16.58 -11.05
CA ARG A 252 -14.26 17.66 -10.75
C ARG A 252 -15.66 17.13 -10.41
N CYS A 253 -15.70 16.04 -9.63
CA CYS A 253 -16.96 15.42 -9.19
C CYS A 253 -17.83 16.44 -8.44
N ARG A 254 -19.12 16.51 -8.80
CA ARG A 254 -20.08 17.45 -8.21
C ARG A 254 -20.38 17.16 -6.74
N VAL A 255 -20.36 15.88 -6.36
CA VAL A 255 -20.55 15.42 -4.98
C VAL A 255 -19.49 14.35 -4.70
N ILE A 256 -18.77 14.52 -3.60
CA ILE A 256 -17.78 13.58 -3.11
C ILE A 256 -18.22 13.18 -1.70
N VAL A 257 -18.33 11.87 -1.46
CA VAL A 257 -18.55 11.31 -0.12
C VAL A 257 -17.23 10.68 0.31
N ALA A 258 -16.63 11.23 1.37
CA ALA A 258 -15.40 10.74 1.96
C ALA A 258 -15.72 10.04 3.27
N ILE A 259 -15.34 8.77 3.38
CA ILE A 259 -15.46 7.98 4.61
C ILE A 259 -14.06 7.84 5.20
N ASP A 260 -13.78 8.58 6.26
CA ASP A 260 -12.54 8.53 7.01
C ASP A 260 -12.65 7.52 8.16
N ALA A 261 -12.11 6.33 7.91
CA ALA A 261 -12.00 5.24 8.87
C ALA A 261 -10.59 5.15 9.50
N GLU A 262 -9.78 6.21 9.44
CA GLU A 262 -8.44 6.21 10.03
C GLU A 262 -8.46 6.16 11.55
N GLN A 263 -7.39 5.60 12.11
CA GLN A 263 -7.07 5.78 13.51
C GLN A 263 -6.65 7.24 13.75
N ASP A 264 -7.54 8.03 14.35
CA ASP A 264 -7.29 9.43 14.67
C ASP A 264 -8.00 9.80 15.98
N GLY A 265 -7.59 9.14 17.08
CA GLY A 265 -8.18 9.38 18.41
C GLY A 265 -7.98 10.80 18.95
N ALA A 266 -7.07 11.58 18.34
CA ALA A 266 -6.87 12.99 18.65
C ALA A 266 -7.74 13.93 17.79
N PHE A 267 -8.50 13.40 16.82
CA PHE A 267 -9.28 14.19 15.86
C PHE A 267 -8.42 15.29 15.21
N SER A 268 -7.25 14.91 14.71
CA SER A 268 -6.30 15.81 14.06
C SER A 268 -6.66 16.10 12.61
N PHE A 269 -7.43 15.22 11.97
CA PHE A 269 -7.88 15.33 10.57
C PHE A 269 -6.71 15.50 9.57
N VAL A 270 -5.58 14.85 9.84
CA VAL A 270 -4.35 14.99 9.03
C VAL A 270 -4.61 14.72 7.55
N SER A 271 -5.27 13.61 7.20
CA SER A 271 -5.53 13.24 5.81
C SER A 271 -6.48 14.20 5.09
N LEU A 272 -7.47 14.77 5.81
CA LEU A 272 -8.31 15.84 5.28
C LEU A 272 -7.49 17.11 5.02
N GLY A 273 -6.64 17.51 5.96
CA GLY A 273 -5.74 18.65 5.80
C GLY A 273 -4.79 18.48 4.61
N ASP A 274 -4.23 17.27 4.45
CA ASP A 274 -3.35 16.92 3.35
C ASP A 274 -4.05 17.00 1.99
N VAL A 275 -5.26 16.44 1.85
CA VAL A 275 -5.97 16.48 0.56
C VAL A 275 -6.41 17.91 0.20
N ILE A 276 -6.82 18.73 1.17
CA ILE A 276 -7.14 20.16 0.96
C ILE A 276 -5.88 20.89 0.46
N ARG A 277 -4.74 20.63 1.09
CA ARG A 277 -3.44 21.22 0.70
C ARG A 277 -3.02 20.77 -0.71
N PHE A 278 -3.16 19.48 -1.04
CA PHE A 278 -2.85 18.97 -2.38
C PHE A 278 -3.77 19.57 -3.44
N ALA A 279 -5.08 19.64 -3.19
CA ALA A 279 -6.04 20.24 -4.11
C ALA A 279 -5.70 21.71 -4.40
N ARG A 280 -5.31 22.47 -3.36
CA ARG A 280 -4.92 23.87 -3.49
C ARG A 280 -3.62 24.04 -4.29
N ILE A 281 -2.56 23.31 -3.91
CA ILE A 281 -1.23 23.45 -4.52
C ILE A 281 -1.21 22.93 -5.95
N ASP A 282 -1.77 21.75 -6.20
CA ASP A 282 -1.63 21.08 -7.49
C ASP A 282 -2.65 21.58 -8.52
N ARG A 283 -3.82 22.07 -8.08
CA ARG A 283 -4.97 22.36 -8.98
C ARG A 283 -5.66 23.70 -8.76
N ALA A 284 -5.20 24.52 -7.82
CA ALA A 284 -5.87 25.75 -7.41
C ALA A 284 -7.36 25.53 -7.04
N VAL A 285 -7.69 24.37 -6.49
CA VAL A 285 -9.02 24.03 -5.99
C VAL A 285 -9.10 24.40 -4.51
N ASN A 286 -10.14 25.13 -4.12
CA ASN A 286 -10.38 25.49 -2.72
C ASN A 286 -11.46 24.58 -2.13
N ILE A 287 -11.21 24.06 -0.93
CA ILE A 287 -12.17 23.23 -0.20
C ILE A 287 -12.41 23.90 1.15
N GLU A 288 -13.65 24.30 1.38
CA GLU A 288 -14.11 24.96 2.60
C GLU A 288 -14.96 23.97 3.37
N ILE A 289 -14.49 23.53 4.54
CA ILE A 289 -15.19 22.57 5.39
C ILE A 289 -14.91 22.88 6.85
N ASP A 290 -15.95 22.86 7.68
CA ASP A 290 -15.84 22.96 9.13
C ASP A 290 -16.10 21.60 9.78
N VAL A 291 -15.10 21.09 10.50
CA VAL A 291 -15.14 19.80 11.20
C VAL A 291 -15.34 19.95 12.72
N SER A 292 -15.64 21.17 13.19
CA SER A 292 -15.82 21.47 14.61
C SER A 292 -16.85 20.55 15.29
N ASP A 293 -17.97 20.29 14.64
CA ASP A 293 -19.05 19.42 15.15
C ASP A 293 -18.66 17.93 15.26
N ILE A 294 -17.59 17.50 14.58
CA ILE A 294 -17.04 16.14 14.67
C ILE A 294 -16.06 16.03 15.85
N ARG A 295 -15.52 17.15 16.35
CA ARG A 295 -14.58 17.10 17.47
C ARG A 295 -15.31 16.71 18.75
N PRO A 296 -14.81 15.73 19.51
CA PRO A 296 -15.46 15.31 20.73
C PRO A 296 -15.34 16.37 21.83
N ASP A 297 -16.35 16.43 22.68
CA ASP A 297 -16.34 17.16 23.93
C ASP A 297 -15.47 16.48 25.00
N ALA A 298 -15.45 17.04 26.23
CA ALA A 298 -14.70 16.47 27.35
C ALA A 298 -15.17 15.06 27.77
N LYS A 299 -16.35 14.61 27.34
CA LYS A 299 -16.88 13.26 27.58
C LYS A 299 -16.54 12.30 26.43
N GLY A 300 -15.86 12.77 25.38
CA GLY A 300 -15.57 11.99 24.19
C GLY A 300 -16.74 11.93 23.21
N ASN A 301 -17.74 12.81 23.33
CA ASN A 301 -18.93 12.82 22.48
C ASN A 301 -18.84 13.96 21.45
N SER A 302 -18.99 13.61 20.18
CA SER A 302 -19.09 14.54 19.05
C SER A 302 -20.54 14.98 18.89
N LYS A 303 -20.77 16.16 18.29
CA LYS A 303 -22.14 16.60 17.98
C LYS A 303 -22.69 15.88 16.76
N LEU A 304 -21.84 15.64 15.76
CA LEU A 304 -22.14 14.94 14.51
C LEU A 304 -21.01 13.96 14.15
N HIS A 305 -21.33 13.03 13.25
CA HIS A 305 -20.36 12.10 12.64
C HIS A 305 -19.76 12.61 11.33
N HIS A 306 -20.22 13.77 10.85
CA HIS A 306 -19.92 14.26 9.52
C HIS A 306 -19.83 15.78 9.49
N ALA A 307 -19.23 16.26 8.41
CA ALA A 307 -19.16 17.66 8.02
C ALA A 307 -19.46 17.77 6.53
N ILE A 308 -20.12 18.86 6.14
CA ILE A 308 -20.41 19.16 4.74
C ILE A 308 -19.59 20.38 4.35
N GLY A 309 -18.77 20.22 3.33
CA GLY A 309 -17.92 21.26 2.77
C GLY A 309 -18.25 21.60 1.33
N ARG A 310 -17.87 22.79 0.91
CA ARG A 310 -17.98 23.25 -0.47
C ARG A 310 -16.63 23.16 -1.17
N ILE A 311 -16.64 22.65 -2.40
CA ILE A 311 -15.48 22.59 -3.28
C ILE A 311 -15.66 23.66 -4.35
N ASP A 312 -14.71 24.58 -4.47
CA ASP A 312 -14.60 25.51 -5.58
C ASP A 312 -13.51 25.01 -6.54
N TYR A 313 -13.94 24.51 -7.70
CA TYR A 313 -13.04 24.04 -8.74
C TYR A 313 -12.54 25.17 -9.65
N GLY A 314 -12.96 26.42 -9.41
CA GLY A 314 -12.72 27.58 -10.24
C GLY A 314 -13.63 27.65 -11.47
N ARG A 315 -13.68 28.84 -12.09
CA ARG A 315 -14.48 29.13 -13.30
C ARG A 315 -15.99 28.92 -13.12
N GLY A 316 -16.50 29.13 -11.90
CA GLY A 316 -17.93 28.97 -11.59
C GLY A 316 -18.39 27.52 -11.43
N GLU A 317 -17.46 26.56 -11.41
CA GLU A 317 -17.78 25.16 -11.14
C GLU A 317 -17.57 24.83 -9.66
N TYR A 318 -18.64 24.31 -9.04
CA TYR A 318 -18.67 23.98 -7.63
C TYR A 318 -19.06 22.51 -7.41
N GLY A 319 -18.59 21.96 -6.29
CA GLY A 319 -19.00 20.66 -5.79
C GLY A 319 -19.20 20.66 -4.28
N TRP A 320 -19.60 19.51 -3.75
CA TRP A 320 -19.83 19.28 -2.33
C TRP A 320 -18.97 18.12 -1.83
N LEU A 321 -18.41 18.28 -0.63
CA LEU A 321 -17.70 17.23 0.10
C LEU A 321 -18.54 16.85 1.33
N ILE A 322 -19.06 15.64 1.36
CA ILE A 322 -19.66 15.04 2.55
C ILE A 322 -18.56 14.21 3.20
N TYR A 323 -17.99 14.70 4.29
CA TYR A 323 -16.91 14.05 5.01
C TYR A 323 -17.46 13.39 6.27
N ILE A 324 -17.31 12.08 6.37
CA ILE A 324 -17.81 11.25 7.47
C ILE A 324 -16.60 10.67 8.19
N LYS A 325 -16.54 10.77 9.52
CA LYS A 325 -15.43 10.28 10.32
C LYS A 325 -15.92 9.44 11.49
N ASN A 326 -15.20 8.36 11.79
CA ASN A 326 -15.44 7.55 12.98
C ASN A 326 -15.48 8.46 14.22
N SER A 327 -16.63 8.55 14.86
CA SER A 327 -16.85 9.35 16.06
C SER A 327 -18.06 8.80 16.82
N LEU A 328 -18.24 9.21 18.08
CA LEU A 328 -19.37 8.81 18.90
C LEU A 328 -20.11 10.05 19.36
N THR A 329 -21.42 10.07 19.26
CA THR A 329 -22.29 11.18 19.70
C THR A 329 -22.87 10.96 21.10
N GLY A 330 -22.80 9.74 21.62
CA GLY A 330 -23.47 9.33 22.86
C GLY A 330 -24.96 9.05 22.69
N ARG A 331 -25.47 9.06 21.45
CA ARG A 331 -26.87 8.74 21.10
C ARG A 331 -26.98 7.42 20.33
N GLU A 332 -25.90 6.66 20.29
CA GLU A 332 -25.86 5.34 19.68
C GLU A 332 -26.73 4.33 20.45
N GLY A 333 -27.00 3.17 19.83
CA GLY A 333 -27.72 2.08 20.50
C GLY A 333 -26.94 1.52 21.69
N GLU A 334 -27.68 0.85 22.59
CA GLU A 334 -27.11 0.22 23.81
C GLU A 334 -25.97 -0.76 23.53
N SER A 335 -25.99 -1.45 22.37
CA SER A 335 -24.90 -2.32 21.90
C SER A 335 -23.57 -1.55 21.82
N ILE A 336 -23.57 -0.44 21.08
CA ILE A 336 -22.40 0.42 20.87
C ILE A 336 -21.98 1.10 22.17
N LEU A 337 -22.94 1.61 22.96
CA LEU A 337 -22.65 2.28 24.22
C LEU A 337 -22.05 1.32 25.25
N LYS A 338 -22.55 0.08 25.33
CA LYS A 338 -21.97 -0.99 26.15
C LYS A 338 -20.56 -1.34 25.68
N TYR A 339 -20.36 -1.50 24.37
CA TYR A 339 -19.03 -1.81 23.81
C TYR A 339 -18.01 -0.72 24.16
N ARG A 340 -18.36 0.56 23.95
CA ARG A 340 -17.54 1.72 24.36
C ARG A 340 -17.27 1.77 25.87
N ALA A 341 -18.20 1.30 26.69
CA ALA A 341 -18.01 1.30 28.15
C ALA A 341 -16.87 0.35 28.56
N VAL A 342 -16.70 -0.76 27.83
CA VAL A 342 -15.63 -1.74 28.02
C VAL A 342 -14.36 -1.33 27.29
N GLU A 343 -14.48 -0.95 26.01
CA GLU A 343 -13.35 -0.69 25.12
C GLU A 343 -13.15 0.81 24.89
N LYS A 344 -12.09 1.36 25.50
CA LYS A 344 -11.84 2.82 25.53
C LYS A 344 -11.21 3.36 24.27
N LEU A 345 -10.59 2.51 23.44
CA LEU A 345 -9.99 2.94 22.18
C LEU A 345 -11.04 3.05 21.06
N PHE A 346 -12.22 2.46 21.22
CA PHE A 346 -13.29 2.55 20.23
C PHE A 346 -13.77 4.00 20.03
N PRO A 347 -13.92 4.50 18.78
CA PRO A 347 -13.82 3.81 17.48
C PRO A 347 -12.47 4.00 16.75
N HIS A 348 -11.38 4.21 17.48
CA HIS A 348 -10.01 4.44 16.96
C HIS A 348 -9.00 3.39 17.44
N HIS A 349 -9.35 2.11 17.33
CA HIS A 349 -8.38 1.03 17.47
C HIS A 349 -7.22 1.22 16.48
N SER A 350 -6.05 0.72 16.86
CA SER A 350 -4.85 0.75 16.01
C SER A 350 -5.14 0.05 14.69
N THR A 351 -4.75 0.65 13.57
CA THR A 351 -4.82 -0.01 12.26
C THR A 351 -3.87 -1.21 12.14
N GLY A 352 -2.97 -1.40 13.12
CA GLY A 352 -2.16 -2.61 13.25
C GLY A 352 -2.92 -3.82 13.79
N ASP A 353 -4.11 -3.62 14.38
CA ASP A 353 -5.02 -4.70 14.74
C ASP A 353 -5.99 -4.97 13.58
N GLN A 354 -5.82 -6.12 12.95
CA GLN A 354 -6.64 -6.56 11.81
C GLN A 354 -7.52 -7.77 12.17
N PHE A 355 -7.50 -8.24 13.43
CA PHE A 355 -8.17 -9.48 13.84
C PHE A 355 -9.28 -9.17 14.83
N PHE A 356 -10.32 -8.51 14.32
CA PHE A 356 -11.49 -8.20 15.13
C PHE A 356 -12.22 -9.47 15.53
N ASP A 357 -12.64 -9.54 16.79
CA ASP A 357 -13.66 -10.48 17.20
C ASP A 357 -15.04 -10.05 16.68
N GLU A 358 -16.04 -10.91 16.88
CA GLU A 358 -17.40 -10.67 16.38
C GLU A 358 -18.02 -9.41 17.00
N GLU A 359 -17.79 -9.16 18.30
CA GLU A 359 -18.35 -8.01 19.00
C GLU A 359 -17.76 -6.69 18.47
N GLN A 360 -16.43 -6.64 18.28
CA GLN A 360 -15.74 -5.50 17.70
C GLN A 360 -16.17 -5.24 16.25
N PHE A 361 -16.26 -6.29 15.43
CA PHE A 361 -16.70 -6.16 14.04
C PHE A 361 -18.13 -5.62 13.95
N GLU A 362 -19.06 -6.18 14.72
CA GLU A 362 -20.45 -5.72 14.75
C GLU A 362 -20.59 -4.28 15.26
N ALA A 363 -19.81 -3.89 16.28
CA ALA A 363 -19.80 -2.51 16.77
C ALA A 363 -19.36 -1.51 15.70
N TYR A 364 -18.30 -1.82 14.93
CA TYR A 364 -17.85 -0.97 13.82
C TYR A 364 -18.86 -0.95 12.66
N ARG A 365 -19.43 -2.10 12.31
CA ARG A 365 -20.44 -2.21 11.24
C ARG A 365 -21.69 -1.39 11.57
N GLU A 366 -22.21 -1.53 12.79
CA GLU A 366 -23.38 -0.78 13.26
C GLU A 366 -23.09 0.72 13.33
N LEU A 367 -21.96 1.12 13.91
CA LEU A 367 -21.56 2.52 13.98
C LEU A 367 -21.45 3.14 12.58
N GLY A 368 -20.74 2.48 11.66
CA GLY A 368 -20.59 2.94 10.28
C GLY A 368 -21.92 3.11 9.55
N TYR A 369 -22.86 2.16 9.73
CA TYR A 369 -24.20 2.27 9.18
C TYR A 369 -24.93 3.52 9.69
N ARG A 370 -24.94 3.75 11.01
CA ARG A 370 -25.60 4.93 11.61
C ARG A 370 -24.97 6.24 11.13
N MET A 371 -23.65 6.33 11.13
CA MET A 371 -22.91 7.51 10.66
C MET A 371 -23.31 7.92 9.24
N VAL A 372 -23.41 6.94 8.33
CA VAL A 372 -23.76 7.18 6.93
C VAL A 372 -25.23 7.58 6.80
N VAL A 373 -26.16 6.89 7.47
CA VAL A 373 -27.59 7.24 7.45
C VAL A 373 -27.80 8.67 7.95
N GLU A 374 -27.25 9.03 9.10
CA GLU A 374 -27.37 10.38 9.68
C GLU A 374 -26.76 11.46 8.77
N ALA A 375 -25.64 11.17 8.09
CA ALA A 375 -25.03 12.10 7.13
C ALA A 375 -25.93 12.40 5.93
N PHE A 376 -26.60 11.38 5.38
CA PHE A 376 -27.49 11.58 4.24
C PHE A 376 -28.84 12.19 4.62
N GLU A 377 -29.32 11.98 5.84
CA GLU A 377 -30.53 12.65 6.34
C GLU A 377 -30.32 14.16 6.49
N ASN A 378 -29.14 14.58 6.98
CA ASN A 378 -28.80 16.00 7.13
C ASN A 378 -28.40 16.71 5.82
N PHE A 379 -28.07 15.97 4.77
CA PHE A 379 -27.68 16.53 3.47
C PHE A 379 -28.89 16.81 2.54
N ARG A 380 -30.07 16.27 2.86
CA ARG A 380 -31.32 16.55 2.14
C ARG A 380 -31.81 17.98 2.41
#